data_AF-A0A955SW11-F1
#
_entry.id   AF-A0A955SW11-F1
#
_cell.length_a   1.000
_cell.length_b   1.000
_cell.length_c   1.000
_cell.angle_alpha   90.00
_cell.angle_beta   90.00
_cell.angle_gamma   90.00
#
_symmetry.space_group_name_H-M   'P 1'
#
loop_
_entity.id
_entity.type
_entity.pdbx_description
1 polymer ?
#
loop_
_entity_poly.entity_id
_entity_poly.type
_entity_poly.pdbx_seq_one_letter_code
_entity_poly.pdbx_strand_id
1 'polypeptide(L)'
;VRGWAPGDRLDVDGLEDVLNTYDVLWTRGENWIASIDRFEYVDALHGWKIKCREVAEEIRLGRTNLTQRLGKIDPVWRLLESEEIRVAYIDLRFDEQGVAIKPLNIGVMEWMELTNRETPTEKMIG
;
A
#
# COMPACT_ATOMS: atom_id res chain seq x y z
N VAL A 1 15.66 -17.06 -3.68
CA VAL A 1 14.19 -17.11 -3.81
C VAL A 1 13.87 -18.17 -4.86
N ARG A 2 13.23 -19.30 -4.51
CA ARG A 2 12.79 -20.28 -5.51
C ARG A 2 11.59 -19.68 -6.24
N GLY A 3 11.64 -19.67 -7.58
CA GLY A 3 10.48 -19.33 -8.41
C GLY A 3 9.45 -20.46 -8.35
N TRP A 4 8.18 -20.09 -8.48
CA TRP A 4 7.05 -21.02 -8.53
C TRP A 4 7.01 -21.76 -9.87
N ALA A 5 6.69 -23.05 -9.87
CA ALA A 5 6.51 -23.88 -11.06
C ALA A 5 5.05 -24.36 -11.22
N PRO A 6 4.59 -24.63 -12.45
CA PRO A 6 3.28 -25.24 -12.68
C PRO A 6 3.15 -26.57 -11.93
N GLY A 7 2.11 -26.69 -11.08
CA GLY A 7 1.86 -27.87 -10.25
C GLY A 7 2.27 -27.72 -8.78
N ASP A 8 2.97 -26.64 -8.42
CA ASP A 8 3.19 -26.29 -7.01
C ASP A 8 1.84 -25.98 -6.34
N ARG A 9 1.59 -26.59 -5.16
CA ARG A 9 0.45 -26.24 -4.32
C ARG A 9 0.66 -24.83 -3.78
N LEU A 10 -0.05 -23.88 -4.38
CA LEU A 10 -0.22 -22.50 -3.94
C LEU A 10 -1.18 -22.43 -2.73
N ASP A 11 -0.91 -23.22 -1.68
CA ASP A 11 -1.70 -23.22 -0.44
C ASP A 11 -1.09 -22.20 0.53
N VAL A 12 -1.09 -20.94 0.09
CA VAL A 12 -0.60 -19.80 0.89
C VAL A 12 -1.82 -19.02 1.35
N ASP A 13 -2.03 -18.95 2.66
CA ASP A 13 -3.11 -18.19 3.30
C ASP A 13 -3.29 -16.82 2.63
N GLY A 14 -4.47 -16.57 2.06
CA GLY A 14 -4.84 -15.29 1.47
C GLY A 14 -4.33 -15.04 0.05
N LEU A 15 -3.79 -16.04 -0.66
CA LEU A 15 -3.37 -15.88 -2.06
C LEU A 15 -4.54 -15.48 -2.98
N GLU A 16 -5.69 -16.14 -2.86
CA GLU A 16 -6.88 -15.82 -3.66
C GLU A 16 -7.33 -14.38 -3.40
N ASP A 17 -7.29 -13.92 -2.14
CA ASP A 17 -7.59 -12.54 -1.79
C ASP A 17 -6.58 -11.55 -2.41
N VAL A 18 -5.30 -11.89 -2.45
CA VAL A 18 -4.27 -11.08 -3.11
C VAL A 18 -4.53 -10.98 -4.61
N LEU A 19 -4.80 -12.10 -5.28
CA LEU A 19 -5.09 -12.14 -6.73
C LEU A 19 -6.37 -11.34 -7.05
N ASN A 20 -7.44 -11.60 -6.32
CA ASN A 20 -8.70 -10.86 -6.45
C ASN A 20 -8.48 -9.36 -6.24
N THR A 21 -7.64 -8.98 -5.27
CA THR A 21 -7.38 -7.56 -5.06
C THR A 21 -6.54 -6.95 -6.17
N TYR A 22 -5.54 -7.67 -6.69
CA TYR A 22 -4.79 -7.22 -7.86
C TYR A 22 -5.71 -6.97 -9.06
N ASP A 23 -6.64 -7.89 -9.34
CA ASP A 23 -7.61 -7.75 -10.42
C ASP A 23 -8.55 -6.54 -10.24
N VAL A 24 -9.04 -6.33 -9.01
CA VAL A 24 -9.88 -5.16 -8.68
C VAL A 24 -9.10 -3.86 -8.89
N LEU A 25 -7.87 -3.79 -8.39
CA LEU A 25 -7.01 -2.63 -8.54
C LEU A 25 -6.75 -2.36 -10.03
N TRP A 26 -6.35 -3.38 -10.79
CA TRP A 26 -6.08 -3.28 -12.22
C TRP A 26 -7.29 -2.74 -12.98
N THR A 27 -8.49 -3.26 -12.68
CA THR A 27 -9.75 -2.85 -13.31
C THR A 27 -10.11 -1.38 -13.02
N ARG A 28 -9.70 -0.85 -11.85
CA ARG A 28 -9.92 0.55 -11.49
C ARG A 28 -8.94 1.51 -12.17
N GLY A 29 -7.86 1.00 -12.76
CA GLY A 29 -6.86 1.82 -13.45
C GLY A 29 -6.05 2.71 -12.52
N GLU A 30 -5.81 2.28 -11.27
CA GLU A 30 -5.04 3.08 -10.31
C GLU A 30 -3.57 3.19 -10.78
N ASN A 31 -3.06 4.41 -10.95
CA ASN A 31 -1.73 4.65 -11.53
C ASN A 31 -0.60 3.98 -10.74
N TRP A 32 -0.73 3.91 -9.41
CA TRP A 32 0.29 3.33 -8.54
C TRP A 32 0.52 1.83 -8.77
N ILE A 33 -0.41 1.13 -9.42
CA ILE A 33 -0.25 -0.31 -9.72
C ILE A 33 0.95 -0.54 -10.63
N ALA A 34 1.28 0.40 -11.52
CA ALA A 34 2.47 0.33 -12.36
C ALA A 34 3.78 0.27 -11.56
N SER A 35 3.76 0.73 -10.30
CA SER A 35 4.91 0.66 -9.39
C SER A 35 5.13 -0.74 -8.81
N ILE A 36 4.15 -1.64 -8.89
CA ILE A 36 4.24 -2.96 -8.25
C ILE A 36 5.32 -3.80 -8.93
N ASP A 37 6.30 -4.24 -8.15
CA ASP A 37 7.33 -5.19 -8.57
C ASP A 37 6.84 -6.63 -8.37
N ARG A 38 6.38 -6.95 -7.15
CA ARG A 38 5.89 -8.30 -6.79
C ARG A 38 5.09 -8.30 -5.49
N PHE A 39 4.26 -9.31 -5.33
CA PHE A 39 3.67 -9.69 -4.05
C PHE A 39 4.56 -10.72 -3.35
N GLU A 40 4.74 -10.58 -2.04
CA GLU A 40 5.61 -11.44 -1.24
C GLU A 40 4.88 -11.82 0.06
N TYR A 41 4.69 -13.12 0.27
CA TYR A 41 4.30 -13.66 1.57
C TYR A 41 5.54 -13.85 2.43
N VAL A 42 5.56 -13.23 3.61
CA VAL A 42 6.71 -13.25 4.51
C VAL A 42 6.66 -14.49 5.40
N ASP A 43 5.66 -14.55 6.28
CA ASP A 43 5.40 -15.67 7.19
C ASP A 43 4.01 -15.51 7.86
N ALA A 44 3.66 -16.44 8.75
CA ALA A 44 2.38 -16.43 9.47
C ALA A 44 2.25 -15.31 10.53
N LEU A 45 3.31 -14.58 10.86
CA LEU A 45 3.24 -13.44 11.78
C LEU A 45 3.09 -12.12 11.02
N HIS A 46 3.78 -11.98 9.89
CA HIS A 46 3.89 -10.75 9.13
C HIS A 46 2.94 -10.70 7.92
N GLY A 47 2.59 -11.85 7.36
CA GLY A 47 1.67 -11.98 6.22
C GLY A 47 2.25 -11.45 4.91
N TRP A 48 1.38 -10.81 4.13
CA TRP A 48 1.68 -10.30 2.79
C TRP A 48 2.25 -8.89 2.83
N LYS A 49 3.18 -8.65 1.90
CA LYS A 49 3.62 -7.32 1.48
C LYS A 49 3.69 -7.23 -0.04
N ILE A 50 3.61 -6.01 -0.54
CA ILE A 50 3.86 -5.66 -1.94
C ILE A 50 5.22 -4.97 -1.98
N LYS A 51 6.13 -5.42 -2.85
CA LYS A 51 7.30 -4.64 -3.20
C LYS A 51 6.94 -3.70 -4.34
N CYS A 52 7.27 -2.43 -4.17
CA CYS A 52 7.02 -1.39 -5.16
C CYS A 52 8.33 -0.75 -5.61
N ARG A 53 8.26 0.00 -6.70
CA ARG A 53 9.32 0.84 -7.24
C ARG A 53 8.93 2.30 -6.97
N GLU A 54 9.92 3.20 -6.91
CA GLU A 54 9.70 4.66 -6.85
C GLU A 54 9.24 5.23 -5.49
N VAL A 55 7.93 5.49 -5.33
CA VAL A 55 7.33 6.26 -4.23
C VAL A 55 7.44 5.50 -2.90
N ALA A 56 7.14 4.21 -2.91
CA ALA A 56 7.29 3.34 -1.75
C ALA A 56 8.20 2.16 -2.08
N GLU A 57 9.06 1.74 -1.16
CA GLU A 57 9.83 0.50 -1.33
C GLU A 57 8.97 -0.75 -1.03
N GLU A 58 8.02 -0.65 -0.11
CA GLU A 58 7.07 -1.72 0.18
C GLU A 58 5.74 -1.25 0.81
N ILE A 59 4.71 -2.06 0.62
CA ILE A 59 3.39 -1.90 1.26
C ILE A 59 3.11 -3.14 2.10
N ARG A 60 2.77 -2.96 3.38
CA ARG A 60 2.52 -4.07 4.31
C ARG A 60 1.03 -4.28 4.49
N LEU A 61 0.56 -5.47 4.15
CA LEU A 61 -0.85 -5.81 4.15
C LEU A 61 -1.25 -6.71 5.30
N GLY A 62 -0.32 -7.45 5.90
CA GLY A 62 -0.65 -8.44 6.92
C GLY A 62 -1.35 -9.66 6.32
N ARG A 63 -2.17 -10.36 7.12
CA ARG A 63 -2.76 -11.66 6.74
C ARG A 63 -4.23 -11.62 6.34
N THR A 64 -4.94 -10.56 6.69
CA THR A 64 -6.40 -10.47 6.60
C THR A 64 -6.81 -9.12 6.06
N ASN A 65 -8.08 -8.98 5.68
CA ASN A 65 -8.70 -7.72 5.25
C ASN A 65 -7.97 -7.07 4.05
N LEU A 66 -7.32 -7.87 3.20
CA LEU A 66 -6.41 -7.40 2.16
C LEU A 66 -7.09 -6.40 1.21
N THR A 67 -8.28 -6.72 0.72
CA THR A 67 -9.08 -5.83 -0.14
C THR A 67 -9.38 -4.48 0.52
N GLN A 68 -9.81 -4.51 1.78
CA GLN A 68 -10.12 -3.29 2.54
C GLN A 68 -8.87 -2.44 2.77
N ARG A 69 -7.76 -3.07 3.15
CA ARG A 69 -6.47 -2.40 3.39
C ARG A 69 -5.95 -1.76 2.11
N LEU A 70 -5.97 -2.49 1.00
CA LEU A 70 -5.54 -1.99 -0.30
C LEU A 70 -6.39 -0.81 -0.79
N GLY A 71 -7.68 -0.77 -0.42
CA GLY A 71 -8.53 0.39 -0.67
C GLY A 71 -8.06 1.70 -0.02
N LYS A 72 -7.17 1.64 0.99
CA LYS A 72 -6.60 2.82 1.64
C LYS A 72 -5.39 3.41 0.90
N ILE A 73 -4.82 2.70 -0.09
CA ILE A 73 -3.56 3.10 -0.72
C ILE A 73 -3.73 4.34 -1.57
N ASP A 74 -4.72 4.37 -2.45
CA ASP A 74 -4.83 5.41 -3.48
C ASP A 74 -4.72 6.86 -2.92
N PRO A 75 -5.47 7.27 -1.88
CA PRO A 75 -5.32 8.61 -1.33
C PRO A 75 -3.94 8.86 -0.70
N VAL A 76 -3.35 7.84 -0.07
CA VAL A 76 -2.01 7.94 0.51
C VAL A 76 -0.96 8.09 -0.60
N TRP A 77 -1.07 7.30 -1.66
CA TRP A 77 -0.12 7.30 -2.77
C TRP A 77 -0.14 8.63 -3.51
N ARG A 78 -1.34 9.15 -3.82
CA ARG A 78 -1.48 10.47 -4.48
C ARG A 78 -0.85 11.59 -3.68
N LEU A 79 -1.03 11.59 -2.35
CA LEU A 79 -0.38 12.58 -1.47
C LEU A 79 1.14 12.48 -1.54
N LEU A 80 1.68 11.25 -1.44
CA LEU A 80 3.13 11.04 -1.51
C LEU A 80 3.71 11.44 -2.87
N GLU A 81 3.01 11.14 -3.97
CA GLU A 81 3.41 11.58 -5.30
C GLU A 81 3.36 13.10 -5.46
N SER A 82 2.27 13.75 -5.00
CA SER A 82 2.11 15.20 -5.16
C SER A 82 3.11 16.02 -4.36
N GLU A 83 3.51 15.52 -3.20
CA GLU A 83 4.51 16.15 -2.34
C GLU A 83 5.93 15.61 -2.61
N GLU A 84 6.11 14.78 -3.65
CA GLU A 84 7.39 14.18 -4.04
C GLU A 84 8.09 13.39 -2.91
N ILE A 85 7.31 12.77 -2.03
CA ILE A 85 7.80 12.03 -0.85
C ILE A 85 8.04 10.57 -1.21
N ARG A 86 9.26 10.09 -0.89
CA ARG A 86 9.63 8.69 -0.94
C ARG A 86 9.55 8.07 0.45
N VAL A 87 9.08 6.84 0.53
CA VAL A 87 8.83 6.14 1.80
C VAL A 87 9.43 4.73 1.79
N ALA A 88 9.97 4.32 2.95
CA ALA A 88 10.50 2.98 3.14
C ALA A 88 9.37 1.96 3.16
N TYR A 89 8.26 2.31 3.81
CA TYR A 89 7.07 1.48 3.81
C TYR A 89 5.79 2.30 3.99
N ILE A 90 4.70 1.73 3.49
CA ILE A 90 3.33 2.05 3.84
C ILE A 90 2.74 0.85 4.57
N ASP A 91 2.31 1.01 5.82
CA ASP A 91 1.78 -0.07 6.64
C ASP A 91 0.28 0.08 6.86
N LEU A 92 -0.48 -0.84 6.26
CA LEU A 92 -1.94 -0.81 6.20
C LEU A 92 -2.58 -1.76 7.22
N ARG A 93 -1.78 -2.40 8.07
CA ARG A 93 -2.27 -3.40 9.06
C ARG A 93 -3.12 -2.79 10.17
N PHE A 94 -3.20 -1.46 10.22
CA PHE A 94 -3.97 -0.68 11.17
C PHE A 94 -5.40 -0.47 10.65
N ASP A 95 -6.27 -1.48 10.84
CA ASP A 95 -7.62 -1.48 10.24
C ASP A 95 -8.46 -0.26 10.64
N GLU A 96 -8.39 0.17 11.89
CA GLU A 96 -9.20 1.27 12.43
C GLU A 96 -8.42 2.59 12.63
N GLN A 97 -7.08 2.54 12.61
CA GLN A 97 -6.20 3.63 13.06
C GLN A 97 -5.50 4.36 11.92
N GLY A 98 -5.84 4.05 10.66
CA GLY A 98 -5.29 4.71 9.47
C GLY A 98 -4.13 3.94 8.84
N VAL A 99 -3.05 4.64 8.52
CA VAL A 99 -1.88 4.13 7.79
C VAL A 99 -0.61 4.64 8.46
N ALA A 100 0.35 3.76 8.69
CA ALA A 100 1.67 4.16 9.20
C ALA A 100 2.69 4.22 8.06
N ILE A 101 3.42 5.32 7.98
CA ILE A 101 4.36 5.61 6.89
C ILE A 101 5.72 5.91 7.49
N LYS A 102 6.79 5.46 6.83
CA LYS A 102 8.15 5.85 7.16
C LYS A 102 8.77 6.63 6.01
N PRO A 103 8.84 7.97 6.09
CA PRO A 103 9.44 8.77 5.02
C PRO A 103 10.96 8.59 4.94
N LEU A 104 11.52 8.80 3.74
CA LEU A 104 12.94 8.66 3.43
C LEU A 104 13.63 9.99 3.10
N ASN A 105 12.91 10.95 2.54
CA ASN A 105 13.46 12.18 1.96
C ASN A 105 12.84 13.47 2.53
N ILE A 106 12.13 13.38 3.66
CA ILE A 106 11.49 14.53 4.34
C ILE A 106 11.83 14.50 5.83
N GLY A 107 12.07 15.67 6.40
CA GLY A 107 12.37 15.84 7.83
C GLY A 107 11.12 15.81 8.71
N VAL A 108 11.30 15.61 10.02
CA VAL A 108 10.18 15.55 10.99
C VAL A 108 9.34 16.83 10.98
N MET A 109 9.98 18.00 10.89
CA MET A 109 9.27 19.29 10.93
C MET A 109 8.39 19.48 9.69
N GLU A 110 8.96 19.25 8.51
CA GLU A 110 8.24 19.35 7.23
C GLU A 110 7.10 18.32 7.15
N TRP A 111 7.32 17.11 7.68
CA TRP A 111 6.27 16.11 7.83
C TRP A 111 5.12 16.59 8.73
N MET A 112 5.44 17.21 9.87
CA MET A 112 4.42 17.77 10.76
C MET A 112 3.63 18.90 10.11
N GLU A 113 4.29 19.75 9.32
CA GLU A 113 3.63 20.82 8.57
C GLU A 113 2.61 20.28 7.56
N LEU A 114 2.96 19.22 6.84
CA LEU A 114 2.02 18.54 5.92
C LEU A 114 0.79 18.00 6.62
N THR A 115 0.97 17.36 7.79
CA THR A 115 -0.16 16.83 8.58
C THR A 115 -1.04 17.90 9.21
N ASN A 116 -0.54 19.13 9.34
CA ASN A 116 -1.26 20.28 9.88
C ASN A 116 -1.94 21.13 8.79
N ARG A 117 -1.70 20.86 7.50
CA ARG A 117 -2.51 21.45 6.42
C ARG A 117 -3.91 20.84 6.56
N GLU A 118 -4.92 21.66 6.85
CA GLU A 118 -6.31 21.22 6.83
C GLU A 118 -6.56 20.54 5.48
N THR A 119 -7.03 19.29 5.49
CA THR A 119 -7.62 18.68 4.29
C THR A 119 -8.60 19.69 3.71
N PRO A 120 -8.54 20.03 2.42
CA PRO A 120 -9.56 20.86 1.81
C PRO A 120 -10.89 20.15 2.04
N THR A 121 -11.66 20.61 3.02
CA THR A 121 -13.07 20.32 3.08
C THR A 121 -13.57 20.82 1.74
N GLU A 122 -14.04 19.89 0.90
CA GLU A 122 -14.84 20.25 -0.26
C GLU A 122 -15.77 21.36 0.21
N LYS A 123 -15.59 22.55 -0.37
CA LYS A 123 -16.61 23.59 -0.28
C LYS A 123 -17.85 22.95 -0.87
N MET A 124 -18.67 22.34 -0.02
CA MET A 124 -20.03 21.99 -0.37
C MET A 124 -20.67 23.31 -0.78
N ILE A 125 -20.90 23.39 -2.08
CA ILE A 125 -21.66 24.44 -2.71
C ILE A 125 -23.05 24.38 -2.05
N GLY A 126 -23.36 25.43 -1.29
CA GLY A 126 -24.65 25.68 -0.67
C GLY A 126 -24.88 27.18 -0.62
#